data_AF-A0A443RZW3-F1
#
_entry.id   AF-A0A443RZW3-F1
#
_cell.length_a   1.000
_cell.length_b   1.000
_cell.length_c   1.000
_cell.angle_alpha   90.00
_cell.angle_beta   90.00
_cell.angle_gamma   90.00
#
_symmetry.space_group_name_H-M   'P 1'
#
loop_
_entity.id
_entity.type
_entity.pdbx_description
1 polymer ?
#
loop_
_entity_poly.entity_id
_entity_poly.type
_entity_poly.pdbx_seq_one_letter_code
_entity_poly.pdbx_strand_id
1 'polypeptide(L)'
;MELSFEMGFNLQIVSVFNAVYAFAFGLRKAWEFKCRGKAGLCDDLRSISPQEVFRGYVLSVKFDGLNGENFQFHDNEQAVFLPITQYQNYLGTYRFKPVGTWHFMGFDNFKPRYCEPVQLPSCTPFCENGFRKVEDESSSCCWNCVQCAIDEIVVNEINCNRCDDRLMPDFNKTDCVPINLSFVNANLNEKFDKLNYRISQLQYALSPREFSRPDCKV
;
A
#
# COMPACT_ATOMS: atom_id res chain seq x y z
N MET A 1 5.40 -1.74 47.83
CA MET A 1 4.27 -0.95 47.32
C MET A 1 4.07 -1.39 45.88
N GLU A 2 3.31 -2.47 45.69
CA GLU A 2 3.00 -2.99 44.36
C GLU A 2 2.01 -2.01 43.73
N LEU A 3 2.50 -1.26 42.75
CA LEU A 3 1.68 -0.38 41.93
C LEU A 3 0.88 -1.28 40.98
N SER A 4 -0.44 -1.12 41.00
CA SER A 4 -1.40 -1.91 40.24
C SER A 4 -1.10 -1.86 38.73
N PHE A 5 -1.33 -3.00 38.08
CA PHE A 5 -1.17 -3.30 36.66
C PHE A 5 -1.80 -2.27 35.68
N GLU A 6 -2.66 -1.37 36.15
CA GLU A 6 -3.24 -0.27 35.34
C GLU A 6 -2.30 0.93 35.12
N MET A 7 -1.21 1.05 35.89
CA MET A 7 -0.22 2.13 35.70
C MET A 7 0.87 1.83 34.64
N GLY A 8 0.76 0.72 33.92
CA GLY A 8 1.73 0.33 32.89
C GLY A 8 1.72 1.15 31.59
N PHE A 9 0.79 2.10 31.39
CA PHE A 9 0.59 2.70 30.06
C PHE A 9 0.18 4.18 30.06
N ASN A 10 0.83 5.04 30.86
CA ASN A 10 0.87 6.46 30.51
C ASN A 10 2.28 6.85 30.07
N LEU A 11 2.55 6.65 28.78
CA LEU A 11 3.81 7.04 28.14
C LEU A 11 4.16 8.51 28.39
N GLN A 12 3.16 9.40 28.55
CA GLN A 12 3.42 10.81 28.85
C GLN A 12 3.99 10.98 30.26
N ILE A 13 3.40 10.31 31.26
CA ILE A 13 3.91 10.34 32.64
C ILE A 13 5.33 9.75 32.69
N VAL A 14 5.52 8.57 32.11
CA VAL A 14 6.84 7.90 32.05
C VAL A 14 7.87 8.80 31.36
N SER A 15 7.50 9.47 30.26
CA SER A 15 8.39 10.40 29.56
C SER A 15 8.83 11.59 30.42
N VAL A 16 7.92 12.16 31.22
CA VAL A 16 8.25 13.27 32.14
C VAL A 16 9.27 12.81 33.18
N PHE A 17 9.06 11.63 33.77
CA PHE A 17 10.02 11.08 34.74
C PHE A 17 11.36 10.76 34.10
N ASN A 18 11.37 10.10 32.93
CA ASN A 18 12.60 9.78 32.20
C ASN A 18 13.39 11.05 31.85
N ALA A 19 12.72 12.15 31.48
CA ALA A 19 13.38 13.43 31.24
C ALA A 19 14.08 13.97 32.51
N VAL A 20 13.39 13.97 33.65
CA VAL A 20 13.98 14.42 34.93
C VAL A 20 15.16 13.52 35.34
N TYR A 21 15.00 12.20 35.24
CA TYR A 21 16.05 11.24 35.56
C TYR A 21 17.26 11.35 34.61
N ALA A 22 17.05 11.60 33.32
CA ALA A 22 18.14 11.80 32.37
C ALA A 22 19.04 12.96 32.78
N PHE A 23 18.46 14.09 33.19
CA PHE A 23 19.23 15.22 33.74
C PHE A 23 19.86 14.87 35.09
N ALA A 24 19.15 14.21 36.00
CA ALA A 24 19.69 13.84 37.31
C ALA A 24 20.92 12.92 37.20
N PHE A 25 20.82 11.85 36.40
CA PHE A 25 21.93 10.94 36.14
C PHE A 25 23.06 11.61 35.35
N GLY A 26 22.73 12.46 34.37
CA GLY A 26 23.72 13.22 33.60
C GLY A 26 24.53 14.17 34.49
N LEU A 27 23.85 14.95 35.34
CA LEU A 27 24.49 15.87 36.29
C LEU A 27 25.30 15.11 37.34
N ARG A 28 24.80 13.97 37.83
CA ARG A 28 25.54 13.09 38.73
C ARG A 28 26.83 12.59 38.07
N LYS A 29 26.78 12.13 36.82
CA LYS A 29 27.95 11.67 36.06
C LYS A 29 28.96 12.80 35.85
N ALA A 30 28.49 14.02 35.56
CA ALA A 30 29.34 15.20 35.45
C ALA A 30 30.01 15.55 36.80
N TRP A 31 29.27 15.45 37.91
CA TRP A 31 29.81 15.64 39.25
C TRP A 31 30.84 14.58 39.64
N GLU A 32 30.59 13.30 39.36
CA GLU A 32 31.54 12.21 39.59
C GLU A 32 32.84 12.46 38.83
N PHE A 33 32.75 12.91 37.57
CA PHE A 33 33.91 13.16 36.72
C PHE A 33 34.69 14.43 37.10
N LYS A 34 34.01 15.58 37.25
CA LYS A 34 34.65 16.88 37.53
C LYS A 34 35.03 17.04 39.00
N CYS A 35 34.14 16.66 39.92
CA CYS A 35 34.33 16.88 41.35
C CYS A 35 34.94 15.68 42.10
N ARG A 36 35.18 14.55 41.41
CA ARG A 36 35.79 13.33 41.99
C ARG A 36 35.08 12.84 43.25
N GLY A 37 33.76 12.96 43.30
CA GLY A 37 32.93 12.52 44.42
C GLY A 37 32.94 13.42 45.66
N LYS A 38 33.55 14.61 45.61
CA LYS A 38 33.51 15.58 46.72
C LYS A 38 32.11 16.14 46.91
N ALA A 39 31.61 16.15 48.14
CA ALA A 39 30.28 16.67 48.46
C ALA A 39 30.11 18.14 48.01
N GLY A 40 28.92 18.46 47.51
CA GLY A 40 28.59 19.79 46.97
C GLY A 40 29.07 20.02 45.54
N LEU A 41 29.02 21.29 45.11
CA LEU A 41 29.32 21.71 43.74
C LEU A 41 30.71 22.37 43.66
N CYS A 42 31.67 21.68 43.04
CA CYS A 42 33.04 22.16 42.85
C CYS A 42 33.16 23.21 41.72
N ASP A 43 34.25 23.98 41.72
CA ASP A 43 34.47 25.06 40.75
C ASP A 43 34.52 24.55 39.30
N ASP A 44 35.14 23.40 39.05
CA ASP A 44 35.21 22.79 37.71
C ASP A 44 33.81 22.49 37.14
N LEU A 45 32.88 22.04 38.00
CA LEU A 45 31.49 21.79 37.60
C LEU A 45 30.65 23.08 37.55
N ARG A 46 31.03 24.15 38.26
CA ARG A 46 30.40 25.47 38.12
C ARG A 46 30.77 26.16 36.81
N SER A 47 31.99 25.94 36.33
CA SER A 47 32.51 26.54 35.09
C SER A 47 32.15 25.78 33.82
N ILE A 48 31.50 24.61 33.93
CA ILE A 48 31.17 23.78 32.77
C ILE A 48 30.15 24.49 31.86
N SER A 49 30.30 24.34 30.55
CA SER A 49 29.30 24.86 29.61
C SER A 49 28.03 23.99 29.60
N PRO A 50 26.83 24.58 29.40
CA PRO A 50 25.60 23.81 29.25
C PRO A 50 25.65 22.78 28.11
N GLN A 51 26.35 23.09 27.02
CA GLN A 51 26.53 22.21 25.87
C GLN A 51 27.38 20.99 26.23
N GLU A 52 28.45 21.17 27.01
CA GLU A 52 29.28 20.06 27.49
C GLU A 52 28.48 19.16 28.46
N VAL A 53 27.67 19.75 29.36
CA VAL A 53 26.77 18.97 30.24
C VAL A 53 25.82 18.11 29.41
N PHE A 54 25.14 18.73 28.45
CA PHE A 54 24.10 18.06 27.67
C PHE A 54 24.68 16.96 26.78
N ARG A 55 25.66 17.29 25.92
CA ARG A 55 26.24 16.32 24.97
C ARG A 55 27.17 15.31 25.63
N GLY A 56 27.97 15.75 26.60
CA GLY A 56 28.99 14.92 27.23
C GLY A 56 28.42 13.96 28.29
N TYR A 57 27.31 14.33 28.93
CA TYR A 57 26.79 13.57 30.07
C TYR A 57 25.32 13.18 29.90
N VAL A 58 24.41 14.13 29.65
CA VAL A 58 22.96 13.84 29.57
C VAL A 58 22.64 12.88 28.42
N LEU A 59 23.15 13.10 27.21
CA LEU A 59 22.90 12.22 26.06
C LEU A 59 23.57 10.83 26.17
N SER A 60 24.44 10.63 27.16
CA SER A 60 25.17 9.37 27.38
C SER A 60 24.62 8.51 28.52
N VAL A 61 23.49 8.92 29.12
CA VAL A 61 22.89 8.19 30.25
C VAL A 61 22.21 6.92 29.77
N LYS A 62 22.27 5.90 30.64
CA LYS A 62 21.55 4.65 30.49
C LYS A 62 21.04 4.22 31.87
N PHE A 63 19.74 4.00 32.00
CA PHE A 63 19.11 3.61 33.27
C PHE A 63 17.82 2.84 33.04
N ASP A 64 17.34 2.13 34.05
CA ASP A 64 16.04 1.46 33.99
C ASP A 64 14.94 2.46 34.38
N GLY A 65 14.00 2.68 33.47
CA GLY A 65 12.86 3.58 33.65
C GLY A 65 11.82 3.03 34.62
N LEU A 66 10.85 3.86 35.00
CA LEU A 66 9.81 3.50 35.97
C LEU A 66 8.93 2.32 35.53
N ASN A 67 8.85 2.07 34.23
CA ASN A 67 8.14 0.95 33.62
C ASN A 67 9.02 -0.30 33.41
N GLY A 68 10.26 -0.28 33.89
CA GLY A 68 11.22 -1.37 33.70
C GLY A 68 11.88 -1.40 32.31
N GLU A 69 11.58 -0.44 31.43
CA GLU A 69 12.27 -0.32 30.15
C GLU A 69 13.64 0.33 30.32
N ASN A 70 14.63 -0.15 29.57
CA ASN A 70 15.95 0.44 29.60
C ASN A 70 15.97 1.75 28.78
N PHE A 71 16.04 2.88 29.46
CA PHE A 71 16.13 4.20 28.83
C PHE A 71 17.55 4.48 28.36
N GLN A 72 17.68 4.86 27.10
CA GLN A 72 18.91 5.36 26.50
C GLN A 72 18.58 6.25 25.29
N PHE A 73 19.49 7.17 24.97
CA PHE A 73 19.47 7.88 23.69
C PHE A 73 20.18 7.03 22.62
N HIS A 74 19.63 6.97 21.41
CA HIS A 74 20.17 6.32 20.22
C HIS A 74 20.30 7.36 19.10
N ASP A 75 21.48 7.59 18.56
CA ASP A 75 21.75 8.65 17.55
C ASP A 75 21.29 10.06 17.96
N ASN A 76 21.32 10.37 19.26
CA ASN A 76 20.76 11.58 19.89
C ASN A 76 19.23 11.66 19.87
N GLU A 77 18.54 10.57 19.52
CA GLU A 77 17.09 10.43 19.57
C GLU A 77 16.68 9.44 20.67
N GLN A 78 15.46 9.59 21.18
CA GLN A 78 14.94 8.63 22.15
C GLN A 78 14.56 7.33 21.42
N ALA A 79 14.97 6.18 21.94
CA ALA A 79 14.37 4.91 21.52
C ALA A 79 12.90 4.89 21.98
N VAL A 80 11.95 4.90 21.05
CA VAL A 80 10.51 4.96 21.37
C VAL A 80 9.85 3.61 21.07
N PHE A 81 9.21 3.05 22.08
CA PHE A 81 8.29 1.93 21.96
C PHE A 81 6.87 2.46 21.88
N LEU A 82 6.13 2.12 20.82
CA LEU A 82 4.76 2.60 20.62
C LEU A 82 3.78 1.43 20.53
N PRO A 83 2.74 1.37 21.37
CA PRO A 83 1.65 0.42 21.17
C PRO A 83 0.81 0.84 19.97
N ILE A 84 0.54 -0.11 19.08
CA ILE A 84 -0.38 0.07 17.97
C ILE A 84 -1.74 -0.45 18.39
N THR A 85 -2.75 0.42 18.37
CA THR A 85 -4.12 0.06 18.75
C THR A 85 -5.08 0.21 17.60
N GLN A 86 -6.06 -0.68 17.52
CA GLN A 86 -7.14 -0.62 16.54
C GLN A 86 -8.49 -0.54 17.25
N TYR A 87 -9.38 0.32 16.75
CA TYR A 87 -10.75 0.39 17.23
C TYR A 87 -11.57 -0.76 16.63
N GLN A 88 -12.03 -1.70 17.46
CA GLN A 88 -12.66 -2.94 17.03
C GLN A 88 -13.96 -3.20 17.80
N ASN A 89 -14.94 -3.81 17.12
CA ASN A 89 -16.10 -4.40 17.79
C ASN A 89 -15.68 -5.71 18.48
N TYR A 90 -16.00 -5.81 19.76
CA TYR A 90 -15.86 -7.02 20.55
C TYR A 90 -17.16 -7.26 21.31
N LEU A 91 -17.87 -8.35 20.96
CA LEU A 91 -19.13 -8.76 21.60
C LEU A 91 -20.20 -7.64 21.65
N GLY A 92 -20.31 -6.85 20.59
CA GLY A 92 -21.32 -5.78 20.49
C GLY A 92 -20.87 -4.43 21.04
N THR A 93 -19.68 -4.33 21.65
CA THR A 93 -19.12 -3.06 22.13
C THR A 93 -17.84 -2.72 21.38
N TYR A 94 -17.70 -1.47 20.97
CA TYR A 94 -16.47 -1.00 20.34
C TYR A 94 -15.46 -0.51 21.38
N ARG A 95 -14.20 -0.92 21.21
CA ARG A 95 -13.09 -0.50 22.06
C ARG A 95 -11.77 -0.53 21.30
N PHE A 96 -10.82 0.27 21.75
CA PHE A 96 -9.43 0.14 21.30
C PHE A 96 -8.83 -1.16 21.82
N LYS A 97 -8.27 -1.95 20.92
CA LYS A 97 -7.49 -3.14 21.26
C LYS A 97 -6.05 -2.99 20.77
N PRO A 98 -5.05 -3.42 21.56
CA PRO A 98 -3.68 -3.51 21.08
C PRO A 98 -3.62 -4.58 19.98
N VAL A 99 -2.98 -4.23 18.87
CA VAL A 99 -2.82 -5.09 17.69
C VAL A 99 -1.36 -5.27 17.29
N GLY A 100 -0.42 -4.65 18.00
CA GLY A 100 1.01 -4.78 17.73
C GLY A 100 1.79 -3.68 18.44
N THR A 101 3.08 -3.68 18.24
CA THR A 101 4.00 -2.69 18.80
C THR A 101 4.97 -2.24 17.72
N TRP A 102 5.39 -0.98 17.79
CA TRP A 102 6.46 -0.45 16.95
C TRP A 102 7.69 -0.19 17.80
N HIS A 103 8.83 -0.69 17.33
CA HIS A 103 10.11 -0.60 18.03
C HIS A 103 11.26 -0.65 17.02
N PHE A 104 12.24 0.27 17.13
CA PHE A 104 13.40 0.37 16.25
C PHE A 104 13.08 0.28 14.74
N MET A 105 12.10 1.07 14.27
CA MET A 105 11.64 1.04 12.86
C MET A 105 11.03 -0.29 12.39
N GLY A 106 10.67 -1.18 13.31
CA GLY A 106 10.05 -2.47 13.02
C GLY A 106 8.67 -2.62 13.66
N PHE A 107 7.86 -3.49 13.06
CA PHE A 107 6.60 -3.95 13.63
C PHE A 107 6.80 -5.29 14.36
N ASP A 108 6.44 -5.32 15.63
CA ASP A 108 6.43 -6.53 16.45
C ASP A 108 4.99 -6.97 16.72
N ASN A 109 4.72 -8.26 16.53
CA ASN A 109 3.41 -8.89 16.79
C ASN A 109 2.21 -8.18 16.13
N PHE A 110 2.42 -7.52 14.97
CA PHE A 110 1.36 -6.76 14.29
C PHE A 110 0.30 -7.67 13.64
N LYS A 111 -0.88 -7.70 14.24
CA LYS A 111 -2.05 -8.53 13.89
C LYS A 111 -3.34 -7.70 13.98
N PRO A 112 -3.60 -6.78 13.04
CA PRO A 112 -4.86 -6.07 12.98
C PRO A 112 -6.02 -6.99 12.60
N ARG A 113 -7.22 -6.63 13.03
CA ARG A 113 -8.46 -7.26 12.57
C ARG A 113 -8.98 -6.52 11.36
N TYR A 114 -9.14 -7.25 10.27
CA TYR A 114 -9.68 -6.72 9.04
C TYR A 114 -11.20 -6.89 8.97
N CYS A 115 -11.90 -5.91 8.41
CA CYS A 115 -13.28 -6.10 7.96
C CYS A 115 -13.23 -6.72 6.58
N GLU A 116 -13.85 -7.89 6.38
CA GLU A 116 -13.95 -8.48 5.05
C GLU A 116 -15.15 -7.89 4.29
N PRO A 117 -15.01 -7.57 2.99
CA PRO A 117 -13.76 -7.61 2.21
C PRO A 117 -12.89 -6.38 2.47
N VAL A 118 -11.58 -6.58 2.68
CA VAL A 118 -10.61 -5.47 2.71
C VAL A 118 -10.41 -5.00 1.28
N GLN A 119 -11.06 -3.91 0.91
CA GLN A 119 -10.67 -3.19 -0.28
C GLN A 119 -9.40 -2.43 0.05
N LEU A 120 -8.27 -2.89 -0.50
CA LEU A 120 -7.06 -2.08 -0.53
C LEU A 120 -7.43 -0.76 -1.24
N PRO A 121 -7.05 0.41 -0.69
CA PRO A 121 -7.29 1.69 -1.32
C PRO A 121 -6.36 1.81 -2.55
N SER A 122 -6.70 1.10 -3.62
CA SER A 122 -6.06 1.19 -4.93
C SER A 122 -6.97 1.98 -5.86
N CYS A 123 -6.37 2.89 -6.62
CA CYS A 123 -7.08 3.74 -7.56
C CYS A 123 -7.60 2.97 -8.78
N THR A 124 -6.92 1.89 -9.17
CA THR A 124 -7.29 1.11 -10.36
C THR A 124 -7.44 -0.36 -10.03
N PRO A 125 -8.57 -1.00 -10.42
CA PRO A 125 -8.68 -2.45 -10.42
C PRO A 125 -7.84 -3.08 -11.54
N PHE A 126 -7.63 -4.39 -11.49
CA PHE A 126 -6.97 -5.16 -12.54
C PHE A 126 -7.63 -4.89 -13.91
N CYS A 127 -6.84 -4.62 -14.95
CA CYS A 127 -7.36 -4.44 -16.30
C CYS A 127 -7.80 -5.79 -16.90
N GLU A 128 -8.88 -5.79 -17.66
CA GLU A 128 -9.35 -6.98 -18.38
C GLU A 128 -8.41 -7.36 -19.54
N ASN A 129 -8.54 -8.60 -20.03
CA ASN A 129 -7.80 -9.08 -21.18
C ASN A 129 -8.03 -8.16 -22.40
N GLY A 130 -6.96 -7.84 -23.12
CA GLY A 130 -7.00 -6.91 -24.26
C GLY A 130 -6.88 -5.43 -23.88
N PHE A 131 -6.74 -5.09 -22.59
CA PHE A 131 -6.48 -3.74 -22.12
C PHE A 131 -5.07 -3.62 -21.51
N ARG A 132 -4.45 -2.46 -21.69
CA ARG A 132 -3.19 -2.08 -21.07
C ARG A 132 -3.38 -0.90 -20.13
N LYS A 133 -2.50 -0.78 -19.16
CA LYS A 133 -2.42 0.33 -18.21
C LYS A 133 -1.74 1.52 -18.86
N VAL A 134 -2.33 2.69 -18.65
CA VAL A 134 -1.76 3.99 -19.02
C VAL A 134 -1.82 4.88 -17.79
N GLU A 135 -0.72 5.55 -17.47
CA GLU A 135 -0.67 6.45 -16.31
C GLU A 135 -1.72 7.56 -16.44
N ASP A 136 -2.39 7.87 -15.33
CA ASP A 136 -3.33 8.98 -15.27
C ASP A 136 -2.54 10.29 -15.08
N GLU A 137 -2.75 11.26 -15.97
CA GLU A 137 -2.09 12.57 -15.89
C GLU A 137 -2.44 13.33 -14.60
N SER A 138 -3.54 12.96 -13.92
CA SER A 138 -4.00 13.60 -12.69
C SER A 138 -3.42 13.00 -11.40
N SER A 139 -2.86 11.77 -11.45
CA SER A 139 -2.37 11.06 -10.25
C SER A 139 -1.32 10.01 -10.59
N SER A 140 -0.14 10.12 -9.96
CA SER A 140 1.00 9.23 -10.17
C SER A 140 0.81 7.78 -9.70
N CYS A 141 -0.23 7.51 -8.90
CA CYS A 141 -0.54 6.16 -8.42
C CYS A 141 -1.76 5.53 -9.13
N CYS A 142 -2.33 6.23 -10.11
CA CYS A 142 -3.53 5.81 -10.84
C CYS A 142 -3.18 5.42 -12.27
N TRP A 143 -3.83 4.35 -12.72
CA TRP A 143 -3.77 3.87 -14.10
C TRP A 143 -5.17 3.89 -14.70
N ASN A 144 -5.24 4.09 -16.02
CA ASN A 144 -6.43 3.88 -16.83
C ASN A 144 -6.23 2.65 -17.71
N CYS A 145 -7.27 1.82 -17.85
CA CYS A 145 -7.25 0.67 -18.74
C CYS A 145 -7.66 1.12 -20.16
N VAL A 146 -6.72 1.06 -21.10
CA VAL A 146 -6.94 1.43 -22.50
C VAL A 146 -6.87 0.18 -23.37
N GLN A 147 -7.86 0.00 -24.25
CA GLN A 147 -7.93 -1.17 -25.13
C GLN A 147 -6.81 -1.15 -26.17
N CYS A 148 -6.15 -2.28 -26.39
CA CYS A 148 -5.21 -2.46 -27.50
C CYS A 148 -5.94 -2.47 -28.85
N ALA A 149 -5.23 -2.15 -29.94
CA ALA A 149 -5.83 -2.19 -31.28
C ALA A 149 -6.25 -3.62 -31.67
N ILE A 150 -7.13 -3.75 -32.67
CA ILE A 150 -7.77 -5.02 -33.05
C ILE A 150 -6.75 -6.11 -33.41
N ASP A 151 -5.63 -5.74 -34.00
CA ASP A 151 -4.54 -6.60 -34.46
C ASP A 151 -3.34 -6.66 -33.51
N GLU A 152 -3.51 -6.15 -32.29
CA GLU A 152 -2.51 -6.19 -31.24
C GLU A 152 -2.87 -7.16 -30.12
N ILE A 153 -1.83 -7.70 -29.47
CA ILE A 153 -1.87 -8.47 -28.23
C ILE A 153 -1.28 -7.67 -27.08
N VAL A 154 -1.74 -7.94 -25.87
CA VAL A 154 -1.18 -7.40 -24.62
C VAL A 154 0.05 -8.23 -24.26
N VAL A 155 1.24 -7.64 -24.36
CA VAL A 155 2.50 -8.33 -24.06
C VAL A 155 2.86 -8.24 -22.59
N ASN A 156 2.51 -7.11 -21.97
CA ASN A 156 2.63 -6.88 -20.55
C ASN A 156 1.54 -5.90 -20.11
N GLU A 157 1.50 -5.54 -18.84
CA GLU A 157 0.45 -4.68 -18.31
C GLU A 157 0.42 -3.26 -18.91
N ILE A 158 1.40 -2.82 -19.71
CA ILE A 158 1.54 -1.42 -20.20
C ILE A 158 1.65 -1.33 -21.72
N ASN A 159 2.02 -2.42 -22.41
CA ASN A 159 2.36 -2.43 -23.83
C ASN A 159 1.50 -3.41 -24.63
N CYS A 160 1.08 -2.95 -25.80
CA CYS A 160 0.48 -3.77 -26.84
C CYS A 160 1.47 -3.94 -27.99
N ASN A 161 1.54 -5.13 -28.58
CA ASN A 161 2.32 -5.38 -29.79
C ASN A 161 1.43 -5.94 -30.89
N ARG A 162 1.69 -5.49 -32.11
CA ARG A 162 1.02 -5.96 -33.31
C ARG A 162 1.49 -7.37 -33.67
N CYS A 163 0.56 -8.21 -34.12
CA CYS A 163 0.92 -9.50 -34.69
C CYS A 163 1.59 -9.36 -36.06
N ASP A 164 2.52 -10.26 -36.38
CA ASP A 164 3.16 -10.34 -37.69
C ASP A 164 2.17 -10.71 -38.79
N ASP A 165 2.57 -10.46 -40.04
CA ASP A 165 1.78 -10.81 -41.22
C ASP A 165 1.35 -12.29 -41.18
N ARG A 166 0.07 -12.54 -41.51
CA ARG A 166 -0.61 -13.86 -41.49
C ARG A 166 -0.98 -14.40 -40.11
N LEU A 167 -0.68 -13.65 -39.05
CA LEU A 167 -1.14 -13.94 -37.69
C LEU A 167 -2.21 -12.91 -37.27
N MET A 168 -3.05 -13.30 -36.31
CA MET A 168 -4.08 -12.45 -35.71
C MET A 168 -4.12 -12.69 -34.21
N PRO A 169 -4.44 -11.69 -33.37
CA PRO A 169 -4.66 -11.92 -31.95
C PRO A 169 -5.72 -12.99 -31.70
N ASP A 170 -5.48 -13.83 -30.70
CA ASP A 170 -6.50 -14.73 -30.16
C ASP A 170 -7.63 -13.95 -29.45
N PHE A 171 -8.68 -14.65 -29.02
CA PHE A 171 -9.85 -14.02 -28.40
C PHE A 171 -9.50 -13.23 -27.12
N ASN A 172 -8.49 -13.69 -26.36
CA ASN A 172 -8.05 -13.00 -25.16
C ASN A 172 -6.99 -11.93 -25.42
N LYS A 173 -6.57 -11.72 -26.68
CA LYS A 173 -5.49 -10.80 -27.06
C LYS A 173 -4.20 -11.03 -26.26
N THR A 174 -3.90 -12.30 -25.99
CA THR A 174 -2.71 -12.75 -25.27
C THR A 174 -1.65 -13.33 -26.20
N ASP A 175 -2.05 -13.87 -27.36
CA ASP A 175 -1.12 -14.51 -28.30
C ASP A 175 -1.54 -14.31 -29.76
N CYS A 176 -0.56 -14.41 -30.66
CA CYS A 176 -0.74 -14.27 -32.10
C CYS A 176 -0.92 -15.64 -32.74
N VAL A 177 -2.12 -15.94 -33.23
CA VAL A 177 -2.47 -17.23 -33.84
C VAL A 177 -2.57 -17.13 -35.36
N PRO A 178 -2.30 -18.22 -36.12
CA PRO A 178 -2.44 -18.23 -37.56
C PRO A 178 -3.86 -17.95 -38.02
N ILE A 179 -4.00 -17.10 -39.05
CA ILE A 179 -5.32 -16.82 -39.63
C ILE A 179 -5.87 -18.08 -40.28
N ASN A 180 -6.98 -18.57 -39.75
CA ASN A 180 -7.69 -19.70 -40.33
C ASN A 180 -8.61 -19.24 -41.48
N LEU A 181 -8.15 -19.42 -42.72
CA LEU A 181 -8.88 -19.01 -43.92
C LEU A 181 -10.24 -19.70 -44.07
N SER A 182 -10.43 -20.93 -43.58
CA SER A 182 -11.73 -21.61 -43.69
C SER A 182 -12.77 -20.96 -42.79
N PHE A 183 -12.37 -20.52 -41.59
CA PHE A 183 -13.22 -19.76 -40.68
C PHE A 183 -13.58 -18.37 -41.23
N VAL A 184 -12.61 -17.67 -41.84
CA VAL A 184 -12.84 -16.37 -42.48
C VAL A 184 -13.84 -16.51 -43.63
N ASN A 185 -13.65 -17.50 -44.51
CA ASN A 185 -14.55 -17.75 -45.62
C ASN A 185 -15.97 -18.11 -45.15
N ALA A 186 -16.12 -18.93 -44.12
CA ALA A 186 -17.43 -19.26 -43.56
C ALA A 186 -18.16 -18.01 -43.02
N ASN A 187 -17.46 -17.17 -42.27
CA ASN A 187 -18.02 -15.91 -41.74
C ASN A 187 -18.38 -14.90 -42.84
N LEU A 188 -17.54 -14.80 -43.89
CA LEU A 188 -17.81 -13.94 -45.03
C LEU A 188 -19.03 -14.44 -45.82
N ASN A 189 -19.14 -15.74 -46.04
CA ASN A 189 -20.28 -16.36 -46.69
C ASN A 189 -21.57 -16.11 -45.89
N GLU A 190 -21.55 -16.29 -44.56
CA GLU A 190 -22.71 -16.01 -43.71
C GLU A 190 -23.15 -14.53 -43.79
N LYS A 191 -22.19 -13.59 -43.77
CA LYS A 191 -22.49 -12.16 -43.95
C LYS A 191 -23.03 -11.86 -45.34
N PHE A 192 -22.47 -12.48 -46.38
CA PHE A 192 -22.91 -12.32 -47.76
C PHE A 192 -24.33 -12.86 -47.96
N ASP A 193 -24.65 -14.02 -47.38
CA ASP A 193 -25.98 -14.62 -47.42
C ASP A 193 -27.02 -13.74 -46.71
N LYS A 194 -26.67 -13.18 -45.53
CA LYS A 194 -27.53 -12.20 -44.83
C LYS A 194 -27.77 -10.92 -45.64
N LEU A 195 -26.75 -10.45 -46.35
CA LEU A 195 -26.85 -9.28 -47.24
C LEU A 195 -27.73 -9.56 -48.45
N ASN A 196 -27.50 -10.68 -49.13
CA ASN A 196 -28.31 -11.13 -50.26
C ASN A 196 -29.78 -11.30 -49.86
N TYR A 197 -30.03 -11.88 -48.68
CA TYR A 197 -31.38 -11.99 -48.16
C TYR A 197 -32.06 -10.63 -47.98
N ARG A 198 -31.36 -9.64 -47.38
CA ARG A 198 -31.90 -8.28 -47.22
C ARG A 198 -32.19 -7.61 -48.57
N ILE A 199 -31.33 -7.81 -49.56
CA ILE A 199 -31.52 -7.29 -50.92
C ILE A 199 -32.74 -7.93 -51.58
N SER A 200 -32.89 -9.25 -51.50
CA SER A 200 -34.06 -9.96 -52.05
C SER A 200 -35.38 -9.53 -51.38
N GLN A 201 -35.36 -9.25 -50.08
CA GLN A 201 -36.52 -8.68 -49.37
C GLN A 201 -36.87 -7.28 -49.89
N LEU A 202 -35.87 -6.43 -50.12
CA LEU A 202 -36.07 -5.09 -50.68
C LEU A 202 -36.60 -5.16 -52.12
N GLN A 203 -36.07 -6.04 -52.96
CA GLN A 203 -36.52 -6.25 -54.33
C GLN A 203 -37.99 -6.70 -54.39
N TYR A 204 -38.38 -7.65 -53.53
CA TYR A 204 -39.77 -8.08 -53.39
C TYR A 204 -40.69 -6.95 -52.92
N ALA A 205 -40.26 -6.14 -51.95
CA ALA A 205 -41.06 -5.02 -51.44
C ALA A 205 -41.26 -3.91 -52.49
N LEU A 206 -40.27 -3.68 -53.36
CA LEU A 206 -40.32 -2.65 -54.40
C LEU A 206 -41.10 -3.10 -55.65
N SER A 207 -40.98 -4.37 -56.07
CA SER A 207 -41.71 -4.91 -57.23
C SER A 207 -42.22 -6.33 -56.95
N PRO A 208 -43.36 -6.47 -56.22
CA PRO A 208 -43.90 -7.77 -55.81
C PRO A 208 -44.42 -8.64 -56.96
N ARG A 209 -44.61 -8.05 -58.15
CA ARG A 209 -45.09 -8.77 -59.35
C ARG A 209 -43.94 -9.36 -60.17
N GLU A 210 -42.72 -8.86 -59.99
CA GLU A 210 -41.53 -9.31 -60.73
C GLU A 210 -40.64 -10.24 -59.91
N PHE A 211 -40.62 -10.08 -58.58
CA PHE A 211 -39.79 -10.89 -57.69
C PHE A 211 -40.63 -11.80 -56.81
N SER A 212 -40.11 -13.01 -56.53
CA SER A 212 -40.72 -13.96 -55.60
C SER A 212 -40.38 -13.63 -54.15
N ARG A 213 -41.31 -13.90 -53.22
CA ARG A 213 -41.08 -13.73 -51.79
C ARG A 213 -39.90 -14.61 -51.34
N PRO A 214 -38.87 -14.05 -50.68
CA PRO A 214 -37.72 -14.85 -50.24
C PRO A 214 -38.14 -15.91 -49.23
N ASP A 215 -37.60 -17.14 -49.36
CA ASP A 215 -37.89 -18.24 -48.44
C ASP A 215 -37.13 -18.05 -47.12
N CYS A 216 -37.88 -17.98 -46.01
CA CYS A 216 -37.35 -17.63 -44.70
C CYS A 216 -36.94 -18.90 -43.95
N LYS A 217 -35.78 -19.46 -44.26
CA LYS A 217 -35.07 -20.40 -43.39
C LYS A 217 -33.59 -20.03 -43.36
N VAL A 218 -33.23 -19.19 -42.38
CA VAL A 218 -31.86 -19.04 -41.90
C VAL A 218 -31.79 -19.77 -40.56
#